data_AF-A0A7C2ES83-F1
#
_entry.id   AF-A0A7C2ES83-F1
#
_cell.length_a   1.000
_cell.length_b   1.000
_cell.length_c   1.000
_cell.angle_alpha   90.00
_cell.angle_beta   90.00
_cell.angle_gamma   90.00
#
_symmetry.space_group_name_H-M   'P 1'
#
loop_
_entity.id
_entity.type
_entity.pdbx_description
1 polymer ?
#
loop_
_entity_poly.entity_id
_entity_poly.type
_entity_poly.pdbx_seq_one_letter_code
_entity_poly.pdbx_strand_id
1 'polypeptide(L)' 'MTTPTDLSNIKRCRRCGQRYDWRKSPSSTLKMTYCSSLCERADLGFTLEALLKFEPKRVAEEAPAAVE' A
#
# COMPACT_ATOMS: atom_id res chain seq x y z
N MET A 1 -30.15 -8.94 -18.06
CA MET A 1 -30.17 -7.46 -18.20
C MET A 1 -28.73 -6.98 -18.26
N THR A 2 -28.18 -6.80 -19.46
CA THR A 2 -26.79 -6.38 -19.63
C THR A 2 -26.82 -4.88 -19.91
N THR A 3 -26.54 -4.07 -18.89
CA THR A 3 -26.50 -2.61 -19.01
C THR A 3 -25.35 -2.20 -19.95
N PRO A 4 -25.54 -1.18 -20.81
CA PRO A 4 -24.47 -0.65 -21.63
C PRO A 4 -23.34 -0.21 -20.70
N THR A 5 -22.15 -0.75 -20.95
CA THR A 5 -20.99 -0.55 -20.09
C THR A 5 -20.50 0.88 -20.31
N ASP A 6 -20.95 1.79 -19.46
CA ASP A 6 -20.41 3.15 -19.40
C ASP A 6 -18.93 3.07 -18.98
N LEU A 7 -18.06 3.11 -20.00
CA LEU A 7 -16.60 2.97 -19.86
C LEU A 7 -15.96 4.19 -19.15
N SER A 8 -16.73 5.23 -18.89
CA SER A 8 -16.32 6.43 -18.14
C SER A 8 -15.79 6.08 -16.74
N ASN A 9 -16.25 4.96 -16.17
CA ASN A 9 -15.82 4.47 -14.86
C ASN A 9 -14.56 3.59 -14.91
N ILE A 10 -14.03 3.30 -16.10
CA ILE A 10 -12.83 2.47 -16.27
C ILE A 10 -11.58 3.35 -16.29
N LYS A 11 -10.68 3.11 -15.32
CA LYS A 11 -9.37 3.77 -15.21
C LYS A 11 -8.22 2.78 -15.34
N ARG A 12 -6.99 3.28 -15.49
CA ARG A 12 -5.77 2.47 -15.44
C ARG A 12 -5.09 2.61 -14.08
N CYS A 13 -4.73 1.49 -13.48
CA CYS A 13 -3.99 1.47 -12.22
C CYS A 13 -2.57 2.02 -12.44
N ARG A 14 -2.13 2.96 -11.59
CA ARG A 14 -0.79 3.55 -11.67
C ARG A 14 0.34 2.53 -11.47
N ARG A 15 0.11 1.50 -10.64
CA ARG A 15 1.10 0.48 -10.28
C ARG A 15 1.24 -0.62 -11.33
N CYS A 16 0.12 -1.29 -11.66
CA CYS A 16 0.13 -2.49 -12.51
C CYS A 16 -0.37 -2.24 -13.96
N GLY A 17 -0.86 -1.04 -14.26
CA GLY A 17 -1.36 -0.67 -15.59
C GLY A 17 -2.71 -1.27 -15.98
N GLN A 18 -3.29 -2.15 -15.17
CA GLN A 18 -4.56 -2.81 -15.48
C GLN A 18 -5.73 -1.84 -15.55
N ARG A 19 -6.66 -2.11 -16.47
CA ARG A 19 -7.94 -1.41 -16.55
C ARG A 19 -8.86 -1.92 -15.45
N TYR A 20 -9.48 -1.02 -14.70
CA TYR A 20 -10.36 -1.38 -13.59
C TYR A 20 -11.49 -0.37 -13.41
N ASP A 21 -12.61 -0.81 -12.85
CA ASP A 21 -13.73 0.06 -12.47
C ASP A 21 -13.44 0.70 -11.12
N TRP A 22 -13.30 2.03 -11.09
CA TRP A 22 -12.95 2.75 -9.85
C TRP A 22 -14.06 2.68 -8.80
N ARG A 23 -15.32 2.45 -9.19
CA ARG A 23 -16.45 2.32 -8.27
C ARG A 23 -16.43 0.99 -7.52
N LYS A 24 -15.79 -0.03 -8.10
CA LYS A 24 -15.63 -1.37 -7.54
C LYS A 24 -14.24 -1.62 -6.92
N SER A 25 -13.34 -0.65 -7.02
CA SER A 25 -11.99 -0.82 -6.49
C SER A 25 -12.02 -0.92 -4.96
N PRO A 26 -11.38 -1.95 -4.36
CA PRO A 26 -11.29 -2.12 -2.91
C PRO A 26 -10.22 -1.21 -2.26
N SER A 27 -9.58 -0.32 -3.04
CA SER A 27 -8.70 0.73 -2.51
C SER A 27 -9.54 1.74 -1.71
N SER A 28 -9.17 1.98 -0.45
CA SER A 28 -10.01 2.75 0.49
C SER A 28 -9.96 4.25 0.21
N THR A 29 -8.77 4.80 -0.03
CA THR A 29 -8.56 6.25 -0.20
C THR A 29 -8.27 6.63 -1.65
N LEU A 30 -7.61 5.73 -2.41
CA LEU A 30 -7.07 6.03 -3.75
C LEU A 30 -7.71 5.18 -4.84
N LYS A 31 -9.01 4.86 -4.72
CA LYS A 31 -9.77 4.06 -5.70
C LYS A 31 -9.75 4.62 -7.12
N MET A 32 -9.50 5.91 -7.30
CA MET A 32 -9.36 6.55 -8.61
C MET A 32 -7.95 6.42 -9.22
N THR A 33 -7.00 5.84 -8.48
CA THR A 33 -5.59 5.70 -8.84
C THR A 33 -5.14 4.23 -8.86
N TYR A 34 -5.66 3.41 -7.94
CA TYR A 34 -5.28 2.01 -7.79
C TYR A 34 -6.47 1.06 -7.93
N CYS A 35 -6.21 -0.09 -8.53
CA CYS A 35 -7.19 -1.17 -8.69
C CYS A 35 -7.42 -2.00 -7.43
N SER A 36 -6.55 -1.90 -6.43
CA SER A 36 -6.68 -2.63 -5.16
C SER A 36 -5.90 -1.97 -4.02
N SER A 37 -6.27 -2.29 -2.79
CA SER A 37 -5.57 -1.85 -1.58
C SER A 37 -4.12 -2.37 -1.54
N LEU A 38 -3.83 -3.50 -2.20
CA LEU A 38 -2.46 -4.01 -2.38
C LEU A 38 -1.61 -3.05 -3.22
N CYS A 39 -2.11 -2.60 -4.37
CA CYS A 39 -1.39 -1.65 -5.21
C CYS A 39 -1.20 -0.30 -4.51
N GLU A 40 -2.21 0.14 -3.74
CA GLU A 40 -2.14 1.35 -2.92
C GLU A 40 -1.01 1.25 -1.88
N ARG A 41 -1.03 0.21 -1.04
CA ARG A 41 -0.03 0.00 0.03
C ARG A 41 1.38 -0.13 -0.52
N ALA A 42 1.53 -0.78 -1.67
CA ALA A 42 2.82 -0.99 -2.31
C ALA A 42 3.42 0.31 -2.87
N ASP A 43 2.60 1.25 -3.38
CA ASP A 43 3.06 2.56 -3.88
C ASP A 43 3.34 3.55 -2.75
N LEU A 44 2.57 3.48 -1.67
CA LEU A 44 2.77 4.33 -0.49
C LEU A 44 4.02 3.96 0.32
N GLY A 45 4.61 2.78 0.11
CA GLY A 45 5.93 2.41 0.64
C GLY A 45 6.00 2.11 2.14
N PHE A 46 5.06 2.60 2.95
CA PHE A 46 5.04 2.43 4.40
C PHE A 46 3.60 2.44 4.88
N THR A 47 3.14 1.30 5.39
CA THR A 47 1.87 1.24 6.12
C THR A 47 2.16 1.34 7.60
N LEU A 48 1.29 1.97 8.38
CA LEU A 48 1.46 2.10 9.82
C LEU A 48 1.70 0.74 10.49
N GLU A 49 1.07 -0.32 9.96
CA GLU A 49 1.26 -1.70 10.44
C GLU A 49 2.67 -2.24 10.18
N ALA A 50 3.36 -1.78 9.12
CA ALA A 50 4.74 -2.16 8.87
C ALA A 50 5.69 -1.48 9.87
N LEU A 51 5.44 -0.20 10.18
CA LEU A 51 6.21 0.55 11.19
C LEU A 51 6.04 -0.05 12.59
N LEU A 52 4.82 -0.44 12.95
CA LEU A 52 4.52 -1.07 14.25
C LEU A 52 5.12 -2.48 14.39
N LYS A 53 5.33 -3.22 13.28
CA LYS A 53 6.01 -4.52 13.31
C LYS A 53 7.52 -4.42 13.44
N PHE A 54 8.10 -3.31 13.02
CA PHE A 54 9.51 -3.03 13.23
C PHE A 54 9.71 -2.47 14.64
N GLU A 55 9.66 -3.34 15.65
CA GLU A 55 10.30 -3.00 16.91
C GLU A 55 11.81 -2.89 16.64
N PRO A 56 12.46 -1.74 16.86
CA PRO A 56 13.90 -1.69 16.83
C PRO A 56 14.39 -2.61 17.94
N LYS A 57 15.07 -3.69 17.55
CA LYS A 57 15.88 -4.48 18.47
C LYS A 57 16.83 -3.45 19.09
N ARG A 58 16.58 -3.05 20.35
CA ARG A 58 17.49 -2.16 21.06
C ARG A 58 18.84 -2.83 20.94
N VAL A 59 19.74 -2.21 20.19
CA VAL A 59 21.13 -2.64 20.15
C VAL A 59 21.55 -2.51 21.59
N ALA A 60 21.78 -3.66 22.23
CA ALA A 60 22.32 -3.67 23.58
C ALA A 60 23.60 -2.85 23.51
N GLU A 61 23.60 -1.75 24.26
CA GLU A 61 24.76 -0.93 24.52
C GLU A 61 25.79 -1.86 25.19
N GLU A 62 26.62 -2.51 24.37
CA GLU A 62 27.84 -3.16 24.82
C GLU A 62 28.79 -2.04 25.25
N ALA A 63 28.61 -1.59 26.49
CA ALA A 63 29.59 -0.78 27.18
C ALA A 63 30.91 -1.57 27.20
N PRO A 64 32.00 -1.05 26.60
CA PRO A 64 33.25 -1.78 26.56
C PRO A 64 33.79 -1.92 27.99
N ALA A 65 34.06 -3.16 28.37
CA ALA A 65 34.84 -3.50 29.54
C ALA A 65 36.27 -2.95 29.38
N ALA A 66 36.68 -2.06 30.27
CA ALA A 66 38.08 -1.75 30.58
C ALA A 66 38.14 -1.14 32.00
N VAL A 67 38.49 -1.93 33.01
CA VAL A 67 39.81 -1.99 33.68
C VAL A 67 40.30 -0.63 34.20
N GLU A 68 40.16 -0.38 35.51
CA GLU A 68 41.23 -0.38 36.52
C GLU A 68 40.66 -0.07 37.92
#